data_AF-A0A7V2Y3K7-F1
#
_entry.id   AF-A0A7V2Y3K7-F1
#
_cell.length_a   1.000
_cell.length_b   1.000
_cell.length_c   1.000
_cell.angle_alpha   90.00
_cell.angle_beta   90.00
_cell.angle_gamma   90.00
#
_symmetry.space_group_name_H-M   'P 1'
#
loop_
_entity.id
_entity.type
_entity.pdbx_description
1 polymer ?
#
loop_
_entity_poly.entity_id
_entity_poly.type
_entity_poly.pdbx_seq_one_letter_code
_entity_poly.pdbx_strand_id
1 'polypeptide(L)'
;MGSEEAVYVRTQTRAVWRDLHGQSRGNPHHLPRQHRDDRTVACHSGLVGRKRQINRICTMRLLKKIVLGLVVLVLIAAACVVLMVGPWPLYADSHYQQSGYFKKALAAIDAAVKETHLETTAGPLLAGWAEREITPPIGHPMAGYGTRPNNKLSTGVLEPLYVRALALNDGRDTVVLLGSDMLQTLPNLLAMVEARVSKTAGLHNRNIMYTSSHTHCGPGGLAPGRLAEESYGDYHPEYLAFLANRFAEAIEEAVKTMEPARFAHGSVDVPEYIRNRTRKGPSDSTLNVAVAEKIEGGRRLYLARYSAHGTAFGEEMLQLNNDWAGAFQRAVKEKTGSALLFMGGAVGSMCPNPPGPPLPKPWTPELEKVFENDVESEMVKQGKKTMDELLRDQRARVEAMGAAMAGRLIAAAKDLRFEDRVDVASVECFYTPPPAQVRMFSPKWRLSPFAFKLLGVPTTGRLQAARIGSMFLMGMPYDFSGETSVVWQQWARERGSDLWVTSFSGTYLGYLSPDKYYHEIGDGLHYNQNYEIGQMNWFGPNQEAYATELFHRVFERMTQDTPA
;
A
#
# COMPACT_ATOMS: atom_id res chain seq x y z
N MET A 1 4.35 -52.61 34.46
CA MET A 1 5.35 -51.96 35.34
C MET A 1 5.29 -50.48 34.98
N GLY A 2 4.77 -49.58 35.80
CA GLY A 2 4.78 -49.50 37.27
C GLY A 2 5.35 -48.10 37.56
N SER A 3 4.55 -47.19 38.15
CA SER A 3 4.58 -46.86 39.60
C SER A 3 5.84 -46.06 40.01
N GLU A 4 5.80 -45.03 40.86
CA GLU A 4 4.73 -44.34 41.60
C GLU A 4 5.30 -43.01 42.16
N GLU A 5 4.40 -42.08 42.54
CA GLU A 5 4.37 -41.16 43.72
C GLU A 5 5.67 -40.73 44.45
N ALA A 6 5.80 -39.50 45.00
CA ALA A 6 4.93 -38.89 46.03
C ALA A 6 5.04 -37.34 46.13
N VAL A 7 3.97 -36.56 46.36
CA VAL A 7 3.22 -36.21 47.62
C VAL A 7 4.07 -35.44 48.67
N TYR A 8 3.78 -34.15 48.98
CA TYR A 8 3.06 -33.60 50.18
C TYR A 8 3.04 -32.04 50.08
N VAL A 9 2.09 -31.21 50.61
CA VAL A 9 0.70 -31.41 51.08
C VAL A 9 -0.07 -30.06 51.27
N ARG A 10 -1.41 -30.17 51.48
CA ARG A 10 -2.46 -29.32 52.13
C ARG A 10 -2.06 -28.11 53.02
N THR A 11 -2.92 -27.09 53.26
CA THR A 11 -4.36 -27.08 53.70
C THR A 11 -5.18 -25.88 53.16
N GLN A 12 -6.45 -26.03 52.70
CA GLN A 12 -7.75 -25.89 53.42
C GLN A 12 -7.93 -24.56 54.22
N THR A 13 -9.08 -23.84 54.23
CA THR A 13 -10.53 -24.24 54.29
C THR A 13 -11.45 -23.27 53.51
N ARG A 14 -12.37 -23.74 52.65
CA ARG A 14 -13.82 -24.06 52.84
C ARG A 14 -14.83 -22.88 52.87
N ALA A 15 -15.84 -22.99 51.99
CA ALA A 15 -17.07 -22.18 51.94
C ALA A 15 -18.24 -22.85 52.72
N VAL A 16 -19.45 -22.25 52.72
CA VAL A 16 -20.73 -22.85 52.23
C VAL A 16 -21.96 -21.95 52.54
N TRP A 17 -22.95 -21.98 51.63
CA TRP A 17 -24.31 -21.40 51.69
C TRP A 17 -25.36 -22.42 52.19
N ARG A 18 -26.47 -21.97 52.81
CA ARG A 18 -27.84 -22.60 52.97
C ARG A 18 -28.56 -22.09 54.24
N ASP A 19 -29.88 -22.24 54.48
CA ASP A 19 -31.10 -22.21 53.63
C ASP A 19 -32.36 -22.08 54.55
N LEU A 20 -33.45 -21.50 54.02
CA LEU A 20 -34.90 -21.76 54.24
C LEU A 20 -35.59 -21.90 55.65
N HIS A 21 -36.66 -21.09 55.80
CA HIS A 21 -38.02 -21.34 56.37
C HIS A 21 -38.31 -21.76 57.84
N GLY A 22 -39.32 -21.08 58.42
CA GLY A 22 -40.08 -21.53 59.60
C GLY A 22 -41.33 -20.67 59.91
N GLN A 23 -42.37 -21.23 60.51
CA GLN A 23 -43.64 -20.57 60.92
C GLN A 23 -44.04 -21.03 62.36
N SER A 24 -45.12 -20.59 63.04
CA SER A 24 -46.29 -19.76 62.67
C SER A 24 -46.98 -19.12 63.90
N ARG A 25 -47.81 -18.09 63.69
CA ARG A 25 -49.02 -17.69 64.47
C ARG A 25 -48.90 -17.28 65.96
N GLY A 26 -49.57 -16.16 66.29
CA GLY A 26 -49.99 -15.78 67.65
C GLY A 26 -50.65 -14.38 67.69
N ASN A 27 -51.90 -14.27 68.15
CA ASN A 27 -52.75 -13.06 68.16
C ASN A 27 -53.87 -13.28 69.22
N PRO A 28 -54.68 -12.29 69.67
CA PRO A 28 -54.50 -10.83 69.88
C PRO A 28 -54.55 -10.46 71.40
N HIS A 29 -54.61 -9.16 71.77
CA HIS A 29 -55.75 -8.57 72.53
C HIS A 29 -55.57 -7.09 72.98
N HIS A 30 -56.71 -6.37 72.95
CA HIS A 30 -57.12 -5.16 73.67
C HIS A 30 -56.44 -3.76 73.53
N LEU A 31 -57.26 -2.85 72.98
CA LEU A 31 -57.26 -1.39 73.23
C LEU A 31 -57.71 -1.06 74.67
N PRO A 32 -57.47 0.17 75.17
CA PRO A 32 -58.55 1.17 75.09
C PRO A 32 -58.13 2.57 74.61
N ARG A 33 -59.14 3.37 74.24
CA ARG A 33 -59.03 4.78 73.81
C ARG A 33 -58.82 5.74 74.99
N GLN A 34 -58.16 6.87 74.75
CA GLN A 34 -58.53 8.16 75.37
C GLN A 34 -58.36 9.33 74.38
N HIS A 35 -58.93 10.49 74.71
CA HIS A 35 -59.34 11.55 73.77
C HIS A 35 -58.62 12.88 74.05
N ARG A 36 -58.40 13.68 72.98
CA ARG A 36 -58.06 15.14 72.98
C ARG A 36 -56.67 15.50 73.56
N ASP A 37 -55.92 16.43 72.98
CA ASP A 37 -56.35 17.79 72.59
C ASP A 37 -55.76 18.34 71.28
N ASP A 38 -56.58 19.13 70.59
CA ASP A 38 -56.19 19.99 69.46
C ASP A 38 -55.60 21.31 69.98
N ARG A 39 -54.26 21.48 69.96
CA ARG A 39 -53.59 22.80 69.98
C ARG A 39 -52.06 22.77 69.77
N THR A 40 -51.56 22.30 68.63
CA THR A 40 -50.18 22.67 68.19
C THR A 40 -49.88 22.56 66.69
N VAL A 41 -50.89 22.48 65.81
CA VAL A 41 -50.67 22.37 64.34
C VAL A 41 -50.55 23.75 63.66
N ALA A 42 -49.56 24.55 64.09
CA ALA A 42 -49.31 25.88 63.52
C ALA A 42 -47.82 26.29 63.39
N CYS A 43 -46.85 25.39 63.66
CA CYS A 43 -45.42 25.72 63.52
C CYS A 43 -44.53 24.60 62.91
N HIS A 44 -45.12 23.52 62.37
CA HIS A 44 -44.34 22.44 61.72
C HIS A 44 -44.66 22.21 60.23
N SER A 45 -45.78 22.71 59.71
CA SER A 45 -46.11 22.66 58.28
C SER A 45 -45.18 23.54 57.42
N GLY A 46 -44.80 24.73 57.91
CA GLY A 46 -43.93 25.67 57.19
C GLY A 46 -42.48 25.18 56.98
N LEU A 47 -41.93 24.42 57.94
CA LEU A 47 -40.55 23.91 57.87
C LEU A 47 -40.41 22.73 56.90
N VAL A 48 -41.41 21.84 56.82
CA VAL A 48 -41.42 20.72 55.87
C VAL A 48 -41.65 21.22 54.43
N GLY A 49 -42.53 22.22 54.25
CA GLY A 49 -42.73 22.90 52.96
C GLY A 49 -41.45 23.57 52.46
N ARG A 50 -40.79 24.39 53.27
CA ARG A 50 -39.51 25.01 52.93
C ARG A 50 -38.42 23.98 52.61
N LYS A 51 -38.26 22.91 53.39
CA LYS A 51 -37.27 21.85 53.09
C LYS A 51 -37.54 21.15 51.75
N ARG A 52 -38.80 20.81 51.43
CA ARG A 52 -39.15 20.22 50.11
C ARG A 52 -38.92 21.19 48.96
N GLN A 53 -39.23 22.48 49.13
CA GLN A 53 -39.02 23.51 48.10
C GLN A 53 -37.53 23.80 47.87
N ILE A 54 -36.73 23.91 48.94
CA ILE A 54 -35.27 24.07 48.86
C ILE A 54 -34.63 22.84 48.22
N ASN A 55 -35.02 21.62 48.60
CA ASN A 55 -34.51 20.40 47.95
C ASN A 55 -34.88 20.32 46.46
N ARG A 56 -36.08 20.76 46.06
CA ARG A 56 -36.46 20.88 44.63
C ARG A 56 -35.60 21.92 43.89
N ILE A 57 -35.35 23.07 44.49
CA ILE A 57 -34.50 24.11 43.88
C ILE A 57 -33.04 23.64 43.77
N CYS A 58 -32.52 22.94 44.77
CA CYS A 58 -31.19 22.33 44.73
C CYS A 58 -31.09 21.19 43.70
N THR A 59 -32.07 20.28 43.61
CA THR A 59 -32.09 19.24 42.56
C THR A 59 -32.25 19.84 41.16
N MET A 60 -33.06 20.88 40.97
CA MET A 60 -33.14 21.58 39.69
C MET A 60 -31.85 22.33 39.33
N ARG A 61 -31.14 22.92 40.30
CA ARG A 61 -29.82 23.53 40.08
C ARG A 61 -28.76 22.48 39.74
N LEU A 62 -28.77 21.33 40.41
CA LEU A 62 -27.88 20.21 40.13
C LEU A 62 -28.17 19.61 38.75
N LEU A 63 -29.44 19.37 38.42
CA LEU A 63 -29.87 18.89 37.10
C LEU A 63 -29.48 19.87 35.99
N LYS A 64 -29.65 21.18 36.19
CA LYS A 64 -29.17 22.20 35.23
C LYS A 64 -27.65 22.16 35.05
N LYS A 65 -26.87 21.92 36.11
CA LYS A 65 -25.41 21.74 36.00
C LYS A 65 -25.03 20.45 35.27
N ILE A 66 -25.74 19.34 35.51
CA ILE A 66 -25.52 18.06 34.81
C ILE A 66 -25.86 18.21 33.32
N VAL A 67 -27.02 18.78 32.99
CA VAL A 67 -27.43 19.04 31.61
C VAL A 67 -26.47 20.00 30.91
N LEU A 68 -26.02 21.08 31.58
CA LEU A 68 -25.02 21.98 31.03
C LEU A 68 -23.68 21.25 30.79
N GLY A 69 -23.24 20.41 31.73
CA GLY A 69 -22.04 19.58 31.58
C GLY A 69 -22.14 18.60 30.40
N LEU A 70 -23.30 17.96 30.22
CA LEU A 70 -23.56 17.09 29.07
C LEU A 70 -23.58 17.87 27.76
N VAL A 71 -24.21 19.05 27.71
CA VAL A 71 -24.19 19.92 26.52
C VAL A 71 -22.77 20.37 26.19
N VAL A 72 -21.97 20.78 27.18
CA VAL A 72 -20.56 21.13 26.97
C VAL A 72 -19.76 19.93 26.47
N LEU A 73 -19.98 18.73 27.02
CA LEU A 73 -19.30 17.51 26.57
C LEU A 73 -19.69 17.12 25.14
N VAL A 74 -20.96 17.26 24.76
CA VAL A 74 -21.42 17.07 23.37
C VAL A 74 -20.84 18.12 22.43
N LEU A 75 -20.75 19.38 22.83
CA LEU A 75 -20.12 20.45 22.04
C LEU A 75 -18.61 20.22 21.88
N ILE A 76 -17.91 19.75 22.92
CA ILE A 76 -16.50 19.36 22.84
C ILE A 76 -16.33 18.17 21.88
N ALA A 77 -17.16 17.13 22.01
CA ALA A 77 -17.12 15.97 21.12
C ALA A 77 -17.39 16.37 19.65
N ALA A 78 -18.39 17.21 19.40
CA ALA A 78 -18.69 17.74 18.07
C ALA A 78 -17.55 18.62 17.52
N ALA A 79 -16.93 19.46 18.36
CA ALA A 79 -15.76 20.25 17.99
C ALA A 79 -14.56 19.36 17.66
N CYS A 80 -14.30 18.31 18.45
CA CYS A 80 -13.27 17.30 18.16
C CYS A 80 -13.56 16.55 16.85
N VAL A 81 -14.82 16.21 16.56
CA VAL A 81 -15.20 15.62 15.26
C VAL A 81 -14.88 16.60 14.14
N VAL A 82 -15.36 17.85 14.18
CA VAL A 82 -15.07 18.84 13.13
C VAL A 82 -13.57 19.10 12.97
N LEU A 83 -12.83 19.20 14.09
CA LEU A 83 -11.36 19.36 14.12
C LEU A 83 -10.63 18.21 13.42
N MET A 84 -11.17 17.00 13.42
CA MET A 84 -10.59 15.83 12.75
C MET A 84 -11.13 15.64 11.34
N VAL A 85 -12.45 15.70 11.15
CA VAL A 85 -13.18 15.49 9.90
C VAL A 85 -14.32 16.51 9.81
N GLY A 86 -14.27 17.39 8.82
CA GLY A 86 -15.19 18.52 8.71
C GLY A 86 -15.32 19.07 7.29
N PRO A 87 -16.15 20.11 7.09
CA PRO A 87 -16.32 20.79 5.80
C PRO A 87 -15.14 21.74 5.51
N TRP A 88 -13.90 21.24 5.64
CA TRP A 88 -12.68 22.00 5.42
C TRP A 88 -12.58 22.49 3.96
N PRO A 89 -11.95 23.66 3.71
CA PRO A 89 -11.87 24.23 2.37
C PRO A 89 -11.29 23.27 1.33
N LEU A 90 -11.94 23.22 0.17
CA LEU A 90 -11.45 22.56 -1.03
C LEU A 90 -10.64 23.55 -1.86
N TYR A 91 -9.41 23.22 -2.22
CA TYR A 91 -8.58 24.02 -3.13
C TYR A 91 -8.88 23.72 -4.60
N ALA A 92 -10.18 23.73 -4.99
CA ALA A 92 -10.65 23.36 -6.33
C ALA A 92 -10.02 24.24 -7.42
N ASP A 93 -10.31 25.54 -7.38
CA ASP A 93 -9.76 26.54 -8.29
C ASP A 93 -8.39 27.05 -7.83
N SER A 94 -7.57 26.18 -7.24
CA SER A 94 -6.17 26.52 -7.05
C SER A 94 -5.51 26.55 -8.42
N HIS A 95 -5.12 27.74 -8.86
CA HIS A 95 -4.04 27.90 -9.85
C HIS A 95 -2.76 27.32 -9.25
N TYR A 96 -2.66 25.99 -9.16
CA TYR A 96 -1.60 25.30 -8.44
C TYR A 96 -0.24 25.62 -9.06
N GLN A 97 -0.21 25.92 -10.36
CA GLN A 97 0.97 26.42 -11.08
C GLN A 97 1.52 27.73 -10.49
N GLN A 98 0.66 28.57 -9.90
CA GLN A 98 1.05 29.80 -9.22
C GLN A 98 1.48 29.56 -7.76
N SER A 99 1.17 28.41 -7.18
CA SER A 99 1.40 28.08 -5.77
C SER A 99 2.89 27.98 -5.40
N GLY A 100 3.18 28.18 -4.12
CA GLY A 100 4.53 28.01 -3.59
C GLY A 100 5.03 26.56 -3.60
N TYR A 101 4.14 25.56 -3.44
CA TYR A 101 4.54 24.15 -3.39
C TYR A 101 4.90 23.62 -4.79
N PHE A 102 4.16 24.00 -5.84
CA PHE A 102 4.47 23.62 -7.21
C PHE A 102 5.77 24.27 -7.71
N LYS A 103 5.94 25.59 -7.48
CA LYS A 103 7.18 26.30 -7.85
C LYS A 103 8.41 25.70 -7.16
N LYS A 104 8.28 25.28 -5.89
CA LYS A 104 9.33 24.54 -5.17
C LYS A 104 9.60 23.16 -5.75
N ALA A 105 8.56 22.41 -6.16
CA ALA A 105 8.71 21.10 -6.77
C ALA A 105 9.43 21.17 -8.12
N LEU A 106 9.05 22.10 -9.01
CA LEU A 106 9.77 22.31 -10.27
C LEU A 106 11.23 22.74 -10.05
N ALA A 107 11.48 23.64 -9.08
CA ALA A 107 12.83 24.07 -8.73
C ALA A 107 13.67 22.93 -8.12
N ALA A 108 13.06 22.01 -7.37
CA ALA A 108 13.73 20.82 -6.85
C ALA A 108 14.10 19.85 -7.98
N ILE A 109 13.23 19.64 -8.97
CA ILE A 109 13.54 18.84 -10.17
C ILE A 109 14.69 19.49 -10.95
N ASP A 110 14.61 20.81 -11.22
CA ASP A 110 15.65 21.55 -11.93
C ASP A 110 16.99 21.56 -11.18
N ALA A 111 17.00 21.42 -9.85
CA ALA A 111 18.22 21.26 -9.06
C ALA A 111 18.76 19.84 -9.14
N ALA A 112 17.90 18.84 -8.90
CA ALA A 112 18.27 17.43 -8.92
C ALA A 112 18.85 16.99 -10.27
N VAL A 113 18.26 17.44 -11.40
CA VAL A 113 18.74 17.09 -12.74
C VAL A 113 20.09 17.75 -13.07
N LYS A 114 20.43 18.92 -12.51
CA LYS A 114 21.77 19.53 -12.69
C LYS A 114 22.91 18.75 -12.04
N GLU A 115 22.59 17.90 -11.08
CA GLU A 115 23.54 16.98 -10.45
C GLU A 115 23.61 15.63 -11.20
N THR A 116 22.79 15.44 -12.24
CA THR A 116 22.82 14.30 -13.14
C THR A 116 23.55 14.69 -14.41
N HIS A 117 24.44 13.82 -14.87
CA HIS A 117 25.12 13.99 -16.14
C HIS A 117 24.20 13.52 -17.29
N LEU A 118 24.18 14.28 -18.40
CA LEU A 118 23.18 14.14 -19.48
C LEU A 118 23.76 14.08 -20.89
N GLU A 119 25.09 14.05 -21.10
CA GLU A 119 25.65 13.91 -22.45
C GLU A 119 25.15 12.60 -23.08
N THR A 120 24.34 12.68 -24.14
CA THR A 120 23.69 11.51 -24.75
C THR A 120 24.60 10.74 -25.71
N THR A 121 25.91 10.74 -25.45
CA THR A 121 26.91 10.10 -26.32
C THR A 121 27.02 8.63 -25.94
N ALA A 122 26.29 7.78 -26.66
CA ALA A 122 26.26 6.33 -26.45
C ALA A 122 27.67 5.71 -26.33
N GLY A 123 28.08 5.43 -25.09
CA GLY A 123 29.32 4.75 -24.71
C GLY A 123 29.17 3.22 -24.72
N PRO A 124 30.27 2.44 -24.75
CA PRO A 124 30.19 0.98 -24.64
C PRO A 124 29.52 0.56 -23.33
N LEU A 125 28.44 -0.21 -23.42
CA LEU A 125 27.64 -0.58 -22.25
C LEU A 125 28.30 -1.73 -21.48
N LEU A 126 28.47 -1.52 -20.18
CA LEU A 126 28.73 -2.57 -19.20
C LEU A 126 27.41 -2.90 -18.48
N ALA A 127 27.16 -4.18 -18.24
CA ALA A 127 26.03 -4.62 -17.40
C ALA A 127 26.48 -5.71 -16.43
N GLY A 128 25.88 -5.76 -15.25
CA GLY A 128 26.11 -6.78 -14.22
C GLY A 128 24.89 -6.92 -13.34
N TRP A 129 24.64 -8.11 -12.78
CA TRP A 129 23.39 -8.38 -12.05
C TRP A 129 23.53 -9.46 -10.99
N ALA A 130 22.67 -9.38 -9.97
CA ALA A 130 22.64 -10.34 -8.88
C ALA A 130 21.20 -10.56 -8.35
N GLU A 131 21.00 -11.73 -7.76
CA GLU A 131 19.77 -12.15 -7.07
C GLU A 131 20.12 -12.42 -5.59
N ARG A 132 19.25 -12.01 -4.66
CA ARG A 132 19.37 -12.29 -3.23
C ARG A 132 18.01 -12.66 -2.65
N GLU A 133 17.98 -13.75 -1.89
CA GLU A 133 16.77 -14.18 -1.20
C GLU A 133 16.47 -13.26 -0.01
N ILE A 134 15.21 -12.86 0.11
CA ILE A 134 14.64 -11.98 1.14
C ILE A 134 13.52 -12.64 1.96
N THR A 135 13.23 -13.92 1.74
CA THR A 135 12.16 -14.67 2.43
C THR A 135 12.31 -14.57 3.95
N PRO A 136 11.29 -14.07 4.70
CA PRO A 136 11.29 -14.14 6.15
C PRO A 136 10.91 -15.55 6.66
N PRO A 137 11.14 -15.85 7.95
CA PRO A 137 10.66 -17.09 8.56
C PRO A 137 9.13 -17.17 8.62
N ILE A 138 8.60 -18.39 8.76
CA ILE A 138 7.18 -18.63 9.03
C ILE A 138 6.76 -17.95 10.34
N GLY A 139 5.58 -17.34 10.37
CA GLY A 139 5.10 -16.54 11.48
C GLY A 139 5.47 -15.05 11.37
N HIS A 140 6.22 -14.65 10.34
CA HIS A 140 6.48 -13.23 10.05
C HIS A 140 5.21 -12.56 9.48
N PRO A 141 4.95 -11.27 9.79
CA PRO A 141 3.85 -10.50 9.22
C PRO A 141 3.86 -10.44 7.68
N MET A 142 2.68 -10.33 7.09
CA MET A 142 2.46 -10.13 5.66
C MET A 142 1.83 -8.74 5.41
N ALA A 143 2.20 -8.09 4.31
CA ALA A 143 1.77 -6.72 4.01
C ALA A 143 0.67 -6.63 2.94
N GLY A 144 -0.12 -5.56 2.97
CA GLY A 144 -1.08 -5.20 1.92
C GLY A 144 -2.54 -5.30 2.38
N TYR A 145 -3.00 -6.52 2.69
CA TYR A 145 -4.37 -6.74 3.17
C TYR A 145 -4.55 -6.36 4.65
N GLY A 146 -5.20 -5.23 4.90
CA GLY A 146 -5.43 -4.71 6.25
C GLY A 146 -6.29 -5.61 7.16
N THR A 147 -7.23 -6.36 6.56
CA THR A 147 -8.16 -7.29 7.22
C THR A 147 -7.66 -8.73 7.32
N ARG A 148 -6.46 -9.02 6.81
CA ARG A 148 -5.91 -10.38 6.71
C ARG A 148 -6.02 -11.15 8.05
N PRO A 149 -6.54 -12.39 8.04
CA PRO A 149 -6.70 -13.20 9.24
C PRO A 149 -5.35 -13.57 9.88
N ASN A 150 -5.39 -14.29 11.01
CA ASN A 150 -4.21 -14.74 11.75
C ASN A 150 -3.27 -13.58 12.19
N ASN A 151 -3.85 -12.41 12.52
CA ASN A 151 -3.10 -11.17 12.83
C ASN A 151 -2.07 -10.80 11.75
N LYS A 152 -2.38 -11.05 10.47
CA LYS A 152 -1.49 -10.90 9.32
C LYS A 152 -0.26 -11.82 9.29
N LEU A 153 -0.11 -12.77 10.22
CA LEU A 153 1.07 -13.63 10.31
C LEU A 153 1.02 -14.75 9.26
N SER A 154 2.13 -14.98 8.59
CA SER A 154 2.31 -16.08 7.63
C SER A 154 2.26 -17.46 8.30
N THR A 155 1.66 -18.44 7.63
CA THR A 155 1.61 -19.85 8.05
C THR A 155 2.53 -20.76 7.24
N GLY A 156 3.21 -20.21 6.23
CA GLY A 156 4.18 -20.94 5.41
C GLY A 156 4.87 -20.06 4.37
N VAL A 157 5.67 -20.70 3.54
CA VAL A 157 6.28 -20.14 2.32
C VAL A 157 5.81 -21.03 1.17
N LEU A 158 5.20 -20.47 0.13
CA LEU A 158 4.87 -21.22 -1.09
C LEU A 158 6.07 -21.20 -2.04
N GLU A 159 6.74 -20.06 -2.19
CA GLU A 159 7.96 -19.94 -2.97
C GLU A 159 8.89 -18.88 -2.35
N PRO A 160 10.22 -19.00 -2.51
CA PRO A 160 11.16 -17.99 -1.99
C PRO A 160 10.97 -16.63 -2.66
N LEU A 161 11.20 -15.58 -1.89
CA LEU A 161 11.11 -14.19 -2.33
C LEU A 161 12.50 -13.61 -2.56
N TYR A 162 12.67 -12.77 -3.58
CA TYR A 162 13.98 -12.23 -3.94
C TYR A 162 13.99 -10.71 -4.13
N VAL A 163 15.18 -10.14 -3.99
CA VAL A 163 15.55 -8.86 -4.59
C VAL A 163 16.54 -9.12 -5.73
N ARG A 164 16.37 -8.42 -6.86
CA ARG A 164 17.16 -8.55 -8.08
C ARG A 164 17.66 -7.18 -8.49
N ALA A 165 18.96 -7.04 -8.68
CA ALA A 165 19.60 -5.81 -9.12
C ALA A 165 20.26 -6.01 -10.49
N LEU A 166 20.05 -5.05 -11.40
CA LEU A 166 20.80 -4.88 -12.64
C LEU A 166 21.53 -3.54 -12.57
N ALA A 167 22.86 -3.55 -12.58
CA ALA A 167 23.68 -2.38 -12.81
C ALA A 167 23.96 -2.23 -14.30
N LEU A 168 23.84 -1.01 -14.81
CA LEU A 168 24.18 -0.57 -16.16
C LEU A 168 25.14 0.61 -16.05
N ASN A 169 26.21 0.61 -16.84
CA ASN A 169 27.22 1.67 -16.85
C ASN A 169 27.69 1.93 -18.29
N ASP A 170 27.74 3.19 -18.70
CA ASP A 170 28.08 3.63 -20.08
C ASP A 170 29.55 4.04 -20.24
N GLY A 171 30.38 3.77 -19.23
CA GLY A 171 31.76 4.24 -19.08
C GLY A 171 31.91 5.46 -18.18
N ARG A 172 30.82 6.15 -17.80
CA ARG A 172 30.84 7.33 -16.92
C ARG A 172 29.79 7.25 -15.81
N ASP A 173 28.54 7.07 -16.17
CA ASP A 173 27.42 7.04 -15.24
C ASP A 173 27.00 5.60 -14.90
N THR A 174 26.36 5.41 -13.75
CA THR A 174 25.86 4.10 -13.32
C THR A 174 24.42 4.22 -12.85
N VAL A 175 23.56 3.40 -13.44
CA VAL A 175 22.16 3.25 -13.08
C VAL A 175 21.92 1.81 -12.64
N VAL A 176 21.23 1.63 -11.51
CA VAL A 176 20.83 0.33 -11.00
C VAL A 176 19.31 0.23 -11.04
N LEU A 177 18.78 -0.78 -11.73
CA LEU A 177 17.38 -1.17 -11.61
C LEU A 177 17.26 -2.24 -10.54
N LEU A 178 16.37 -2.04 -9.55
CA LEU A 178 16.17 -2.98 -8.45
C LEU A 178 14.70 -3.39 -8.37
N GLY A 179 14.43 -4.66 -8.66
CA GLY A 179 13.11 -5.30 -8.52
C GLY A 179 13.05 -6.11 -7.23
N SER A 180 11.99 -5.92 -6.45
CA SER A 180 11.79 -6.62 -5.16
C SER A 180 10.44 -7.33 -5.09
N ASP A 181 10.47 -8.57 -4.61
CA ASP A 181 9.28 -9.42 -4.45
C ASP A 181 8.55 -9.05 -3.13
N MET A 182 8.00 -7.82 -3.10
CA MET A 182 7.47 -7.13 -1.92
C MET A 182 6.25 -6.26 -2.28
N LEU A 183 5.54 -5.76 -1.26
CA LEU A 183 4.48 -4.75 -1.44
C LEU A 183 5.06 -3.42 -1.95
N GLN A 184 6.05 -2.87 -1.24
CA GLN A 184 6.76 -1.65 -1.62
C GLN A 184 8.06 -1.46 -0.82
N THR A 185 8.93 -0.57 -1.30
CA THR A 185 10.09 -0.08 -0.55
C THR A 185 9.74 1.19 0.23
N LEU A 186 10.29 1.35 1.44
CA LEU A 186 9.99 2.46 2.34
C LEU A 186 11.23 3.31 2.65
N PRO A 187 11.09 4.61 3.00
CA PRO A 187 12.23 5.52 3.18
C PRO A 187 13.26 5.04 4.21
N ASN A 188 12.81 4.37 5.28
CA ASN A 188 13.68 3.79 6.31
C ASN A 188 14.55 2.65 5.76
N LEU A 189 14.00 1.78 4.92
CA LEU A 189 14.78 0.75 4.22
C LEU A 189 15.83 1.40 3.30
N LEU A 190 15.41 2.38 2.49
CA LEU A 190 16.29 3.02 1.49
C LEU A 190 17.43 3.82 2.13
N ALA A 191 17.19 4.45 3.29
CA ALA A 191 18.25 5.10 4.07
C ALA A 191 19.29 4.11 4.59
N MET A 192 18.88 2.90 5.01
CA MET A 192 19.79 1.85 5.45
C MET A 192 20.61 1.25 4.28
N VAL A 193 19.99 1.10 3.10
CA VAL A 193 20.69 0.65 1.88
C VAL A 193 21.75 1.68 1.46
N GLU A 194 21.39 2.96 1.35
CA GLU A 194 22.33 4.02 0.95
C GLU A 194 23.49 4.20 1.95
N ALA A 195 23.23 4.09 3.26
CA ALA A 195 24.26 4.17 4.29
C ALA A 195 25.36 3.08 4.17
N ARG A 196 25.09 1.99 3.43
CA ARG A 196 26.05 0.95 3.06
C ARG A 196 26.58 1.15 1.63
N VAL A 197 25.70 1.22 0.64
CA VAL A 197 26.04 1.23 -0.80
C VAL A 197 26.91 2.44 -1.21
N SER A 198 26.69 3.61 -0.59
CA SER A 198 27.54 4.80 -0.82
C SER A 198 29.01 4.58 -0.44
N LYS A 199 29.31 3.64 0.46
CA LYS A 199 30.67 3.30 0.91
C LYS A 199 31.27 2.12 0.17
N THR A 200 30.44 1.17 -0.27
CA THR A 200 30.89 -0.11 -0.86
C THR A 200 30.87 -0.12 -2.39
N ALA A 201 29.97 0.64 -3.02
CA ALA A 201 29.85 0.78 -4.47
C ALA A 201 30.01 2.22 -4.97
N GLY A 202 30.05 3.22 -4.08
CA GLY A 202 30.10 4.64 -4.46
C GLY A 202 28.80 5.18 -5.06
N LEU A 203 27.69 4.42 -4.96
CA LEU A 203 26.38 4.80 -5.50
C LEU A 203 25.47 5.35 -4.41
N HIS A 204 24.65 6.33 -4.80
CA HIS A 204 23.65 6.98 -3.96
C HIS A 204 22.23 6.57 -4.37
N ASN A 205 21.22 6.93 -3.57
CA ASN A 205 19.82 6.61 -3.90
C ASN A 205 19.36 7.22 -5.25
N ARG A 206 19.99 8.31 -5.70
CA ARG A 206 19.82 8.86 -7.07
C ARG A 206 20.21 7.92 -8.21
N ASN A 207 21.07 6.93 -7.96
CA ASN A 207 21.55 5.96 -8.95
C ASN A 207 20.65 4.72 -9.05
N ILE A 208 19.71 4.52 -8.13
CA ILE A 208 19.05 3.23 -7.92
C ILE A 208 17.53 3.39 -8.07
N MET A 209 16.95 2.88 -9.16
CA MET A 209 15.50 2.80 -9.34
C MET A 209 14.94 1.66 -8.48
N TYR A 210 14.30 2.01 -7.36
CA TYR A 210 13.65 1.03 -6.50
C TYR A 210 12.24 0.73 -7.00
N THR A 211 11.97 -0.56 -7.24
CA THR A 211 10.67 -1.05 -7.69
C THR A 211 10.29 -2.30 -6.90
N SER A 212 8.98 -2.57 -6.82
CA SER A 212 8.43 -3.76 -6.19
C SER A 212 7.38 -4.39 -7.09
N SER A 213 7.19 -5.71 -6.99
CA SER A 213 6.12 -6.43 -7.68
C SER A 213 4.72 -6.02 -7.22
N HIS A 214 4.62 -5.41 -6.04
CA HIS A 214 3.39 -5.12 -5.32
C HIS A 214 2.58 -6.36 -4.94
N THR A 215 3.26 -7.46 -4.59
CA THR A 215 2.63 -8.64 -3.98
C THR A 215 2.03 -8.30 -2.62
N HIS A 216 0.74 -8.58 -2.43
CA HIS A 216 0.09 -8.57 -1.10
C HIS A 216 0.33 -9.87 -0.31
N CYS A 217 1.07 -10.82 -0.90
CA CYS A 217 1.56 -12.02 -0.22
C CYS A 217 3.06 -11.93 0.17
N GLY A 218 3.65 -10.75 0.04
CA GLY A 218 5.03 -10.45 0.46
C GLY A 218 5.16 -10.11 1.95
N PRO A 219 6.39 -9.75 2.38
CA PRO A 219 6.73 -9.57 3.77
C PRO A 219 6.26 -8.22 4.33
N GLY A 220 5.83 -8.25 5.58
CA GLY A 220 5.47 -7.09 6.38
C GLY A 220 6.50 -6.72 7.45
N GLY A 221 6.03 -6.02 8.48
CA GLY A 221 6.84 -5.50 9.59
C GLY A 221 7.84 -4.41 9.19
N LEU A 222 7.54 -3.65 8.13
CA LEU A 222 8.51 -2.76 7.47
C LEU A 222 8.65 -1.35 8.09
N ALA A 223 7.68 -0.87 8.87
CA ALA A 223 7.73 0.44 9.52
C ALA A 223 6.98 0.46 10.87
N PRO A 224 7.43 1.28 11.85
CA PRO A 224 6.83 1.36 13.17
C PRO A 224 5.56 2.22 13.21
N GLY A 225 4.67 1.91 14.16
CA GLY A 225 3.56 2.76 14.56
C GLY A 225 2.23 2.31 13.96
N ARG A 226 1.14 2.58 14.69
CA ARG A 226 -0.16 1.92 14.49
C ARG A 226 -0.72 1.95 13.07
N LEU A 227 -0.58 3.07 12.34
CA LEU A 227 -1.05 3.17 10.96
C LEU A 227 -0.22 2.31 9.98
N ALA A 228 1.09 2.18 10.22
CA ALA A 228 1.93 1.26 9.48
C ALA A 228 1.60 -0.20 9.85
N GLU A 229 1.43 -0.50 11.14
CA GLU A 229 1.07 -1.84 11.63
C GLU A 229 -0.31 -2.31 11.11
N GLU A 230 -1.24 -1.39 10.87
CA GLU A 230 -2.52 -1.67 10.20
C GLU A 230 -2.34 -2.21 8.75
N SER A 231 -1.26 -1.85 8.05
CA SER A 231 -0.98 -2.25 6.65
C SER A 231 0.12 -3.31 6.50
N TYR A 232 1.15 -3.28 7.35
CA TYR A 232 2.33 -4.13 7.31
C TYR A 232 2.35 -5.19 8.41
N GLY A 233 1.45 -5.12 9.41
CA GLY A 233 1.57 -5.89 10.65
C GLY A 233 2.71 -5.40 11.56
N ASP A 234 2.89 -6.06 12.69
CA ASP A 234 3.82 -5.66 13.76
C ASP A 234 5.24 -5.39 13.25
N TYR A 235 5.87 -4.32 13.76
CA TYR A 235 7.17 -3.85 13.24
C TYR A 235 8.35 -4.74 13.66
N HIS A 236 9.12 -5.22 12.68
CA HIS A 236 10.21 -6.19 12.82
C HIS A 236 11.54 -5.55 12.37
N PRO A 237 12.21 -4.75 13.23
CA PRO A 237 13.41 -3.98 12.85
C PRO A 237 14.62 -4.83 12.45
N GLU A 238 14.76 -6.03 13.02
CA GLU A 238 15.79 -7.00 12.65
C GLU A 238 15.58 -7.56 11.23
N TYR A 239 14.33 -7.78 10.82
CA TYR A 239 14.01 -8.14 9.44
C TYR A 239 14.24 -6.97 8.47
N LEU A 240 13.93 -5.73 8.87
CA LEU A 240 14.27 -4.54 8.09
C LEU A 240 15.79 -4.42 7.86
N ALA A 241 16.60 -4.71 8.88
CA ALA A 241 18.06 -4.73 8.77
C ALA A 241 18.57 -5.88 7.88
N PHE A 242 17.95 -7.05 7.93
CA PHE A 242 18.22 -8.15 6.99
C PHE A 242 17.91 -7.75 5.54
N LEU A 243 16.74 -7.15 5.29
CA LEU A 243 16.36 -6.62 3.97
C LEU A 243 17.37 -5.61 3.45
N ALA A 244 17.75 -4.60 4.26
CA ALA A 244 18.72 -3.58 3.86
C ALA A 244 20.07 -4.20 3.44
N ASN A 245 20.52 -5.23 4.16
CA ASN A 245 21.73 -5.96 3.80
C ASN A 245 21.58 -6.75 2.50
N ARG A 246 20.45 -7.44 2.28
CA ARG A 246 20.21 -8.19 1.03
C ARG A 246 20.09 -7.29 -0.21
N PHE A 247 19.46 -6.13 -0.06
CA PHE A 247 19.38 -5.11 -1.11
C PHE A 247 20.79 -4.60 -1.45
N ALA A 248 21.57 -4.21 -0.44
CA ALA A 248 22.94 -3.74 -0.64
C ALA A 248 23.86 -4.80 -1.25
N GLU A 249 23.78 -6.06 -0.80
CA GLU A 249 24.54 -7.19 -1.38
C GLU A 249 24.22 -7.44 -2.85
N ALA A 250 22.96 -7.31 -3.25
CA ALA A 250 22.55 -7.45 -4.65
C ALA A 250 23.12 -6.31 -5.51
N ILE A 251 23.07 -5.06 -5.01
CA ILE A 251 23.63 -3.89 -5.71
C ILE A 251 25.16 -4.01 -5.82
N GLU A 252 25.84 -4.37 -4.73
CA GLU A 252 27.30 -4.54 -4.67
C GLU A 252 27.80 -5.63 -5.64
N GLU A 253 27.12 -6.78 -5.72
CA GLU A 253 27.48 -7.82 -6.68
C GLU A 253 27.13 -7.42 -8.13
N ALA A 254 25.98 -6.77 -8.37
CA ALA A 254 25.61 -6.28 -9.70
C ALA A 254 26.66 -5.31 -10.25
N VAL A 255 27.12 -4.35 -9.45
CA VAL A 255 28.19 -3.40 -9.80
C VAL A 255 29.53 -4.12 -9.99
N LYS A 256 29.89 -5.04 -9.09
CA LYS A 256 31.16 -5.78 -9.16
C LYS A 256 31.27 -6.74 -10.35
N THR A 257 30.14 -7.21 -10.87
CA THR A 257 30.06 -8.18 -11.99
C THR A 257 29.70 -7.52 -13.33
N MET A 258 29.92 -6.20 -13.44
CA MET A 258 29.77 -5.48 -14.71
C MET A 258 30.83 -5.92 -15.73
N GLU A 259 30.37 -6.30 -16.92
CA GLU A 259 31.19 -6.75 -18.05
C GLU A 259 30.53 -6.22 -19.35
N PRO A 260 31.24 -6.16 -20.49
CA PRO A 260 30.69 -5.73 -21.77
C PRO A 260 29.38 -6.44 -22.14
N ALA A 261 28.36 -5.66 -22.43
CA ALA A 261 27.00 -6.11 -22.60
C ALA A 261 26.28 -5.35 -23.71
N ARG A 262 25.13 -5.90 -24.10
CA ARG A 262 24.18 -5.26 -24.99
C ARG A 262 22.79 -5.27 -24.38
N PHE A 263 22.04 -4.20 -24.59
CA PHE A 263 20.70 -4.01 -24.05
C PHE A 263 19.68 -3.87 -25.18
N ALA A 264 18.48 -4.35 -24.94
CA ALA A 264 17.36 -4.26 -25.88
C ALA A 264 16.06 -4.09 -25.10
N HIS A 265 15.13 -3.27 -25.61
CA HIS A 265 13.83 -3.08 -24.98
C HIS A 265 12.72 -2.93 -26.02
N GLY A 266 11.48 -3.08 -25.58
CA GLY A 266 10.27 -2.94 -26.38
C GLY A 266 9.02 -3.23 -25.55
N SER A 267 7.88 -3.40 -26.20
CA SER A 267 6.62 -3.71 -25.52
C SER A 267 5.67 -4.52 -26.39
N VAL A 268 4.71 -5.18 -25.73
CA VAL A 268 3.60 -5.90 -26.36
C VAL A 268 2.32 -5.65 -25.57
N ASP A 269 1.19 -5.47 -26.25
CA ASP A 269 -0.11 -5.34 -25.60
C ASP A 269 -0.62 -6.71 -25.14
N VAL A 270 -1.05 -6.81 -23.88
CA VAL A 270 -1.54 -8.03 -23.23
C VAL A 270 -2.82 -7.71 -22.44
N PRO A 271 -3.94 -7.39 -23.08
CA PRO A 271 -5.17 -6.98 -22.40
C PRO A 271 -5.91 -8.13 -21.73
N GLU A 272 -5.56 -9.39 -22.00
CA GLU A 272 -6.33 -10.55 -21.54
C GLU A 272 -6.18 -10.80 -20.03
N TYR A 273 -5.05 -10.38 -19.43
CA TYR A 273 -4.67 -10.72 -18.05
C TYR A 273 -4.73 -9.54 -17.08
N ILE A 274 -5.40 -8.45 -17.45
CA ILE A 274 -5.60 -7.25 -16.63
C ILE A 274 -6.99 -6.66 -16.87
N ARG A 275 -7.57 -6.00 -15.87
CA ARG A 275 -8.76 -5.16 -16.04
C ARG A 275 -8.74 -3.96 -15.10
N ASN A 276 -9.54 -2.94 -15.41
CA ASN A 276 -9.78 -1.84 -14.49
C ASN A 276 -10.73 -2.33 -13.38
N ARG A 277 -10.29 -2.27 -12.12
CA ARG A 277 -11.01 -2.78 -10.94
C ARG A 277 -11.95 -1.76 -10.30
N THR A 278 -11.97 -0.53 -10.81
CA THR A 278 -12.67 0.60 -10.18
C THR A 278 -13.87 1.06 -10.98
N ARG A 279 -13.75 1.11 -12.31
CA ARG A 279 -14.75 1.69 -13.21
C ARG A 279 -14.59 1.17 -14.64
N LYS A 280 -15.52 1.56 -15.51
CA LYS A 280 -15.39 1.37 -16.97
C LYS A 280 -14.42 2.42 -17.52
N GLY A 281 -13.12 2.13 -17.42
CA GLY A 281 -12.02 2.96 -17.94
C GLY A 281 -10.97 2.10 -18.65
N PRO A 282 -9.98 2.72 -19.33
CA PRO A 282 -8.87 1.98 -19.94
C PRO A 282 -8.05 1.20 -18.90
N SER A 283 -7.32 0.20 -19.38
CA SER A 283 -6.33 -0.55 -18.61
C SER A 283 -4.95 -0.36 -19.23
N ASP A 284 -3.92 -0.31 -18.38
CA ASP A 284 -2.53 -0.27 -18.81
C ASP A 284 -2.05 -1.71 -19.09
N SER A 285 -2.49 -2.25 -20.23
CA SER A 285 -2.18 -3.60 -20.70
C SER A 285 -0.82 -3.75 -21.37
N THR A 286 0.01 -2.71 -21.33
CA THR A 286 1.36 -2.74 -21.93
C THR A 286 2.28 -3.59 -21.07
N LEU A 287 2.68 -4.75 -21.59
CA LEU A 287 3.82 -5.51 -21.07
C LEU A 287 5.09 -4.93 -21.71
N ASN A 288 5.80 -4.08 -20.97
CA ASN A 288 7.12 -3.63 -21.38
C ASN A 288 8.13 -4.75 -21.09
N VAL A 289 9.05 -4.99 -22.02
CA VAL A 289 10.07 -6.05 -21.97
C VAL A 289 11.45 -5.47 -22.26
N ALA A 290 12.46 -5.96 -21.55
CA ALA A 290 13.85 -5.68 -21.90
C ALA A 290 14.77 -6.86 -21.60
N VAL A 291 15.94 -6.87 -22.22
CA VAL A 291 16.96 -7.91 -22.07
C VAL A 291 18.32 -7.26 -21.98
N ALA A 292 19.04 -7.53 -20.90
CA ALA A 292 20.48 -7.31 -20.81
C ALA A 292 21.19 -8.62 -21.15
N GLU A 293 22.14 -8.60 -22.09
CA GLU A 293 22.91 -9.76 -22.51
C GLU A 293 24.42 -9.47 -22.42
N LYS A 294 25.21 -10.34 -21.78
CA LYS A 294 26.68 -10.24 -21.84
C LYS A 294 27.15 -10.58 -23.25
N ILE A 295 28.05 -9.77 -23.80
CA ILE A 295 28.64 -10.02 -25.13
C ILE A 295 29.43 -11.34 -25.11
N GLU A 296 30.19 -11.58 -24.04
CA GLU A 296 30.86 -12.86 -23.81
C GLU A 296 29.91 -13.86 -23.14
N GLY A 297 29.85 -15.09 -23.68
CA GLY A 297 29.03 -16.18 -23.14
C GLY A 297 27.52 -16.04 -23.33
N GLY A 298 27.01 -14.90 -23.81
CA GLY A 298 25.59 -14.72 -24.17
C GLY A 298 24.60 -14.84 -23.01
N ARG A 299 25.05 -14.71 -21.75
CA ARG A 299 24.17 -14.82 -20.57
C ARG A 299 23.16 -13.68 -20.58
N ARG A 300 21.89 -13.97 -20.27
CA ARG A 300 20.81 -12.98 -20.25
C ARG A 300 20.27 -12.72 -18.84
N LEU A 301 19.80 -11.50 -18.64
CA LEU A 301 18.78 -11.14 -17.65
C LEU A 301 17.57 -10.60 -18.41
N TYR A 302 16.38 -11.13 -18.14
CA TYR A 302 15.14 -10.56 -18.63
C TYR A 302 14.60 -9.52 -17.65
N LEU A 303 13.94 -8.49 -18.18
CA LEU A 303 13.23 -7.49 -17.41
C LEU A 303 11.80 -7.38 -17.92
N ALA A 304 10.86 -7.13 -17.01
CA ALA A 304 9.47 -6.86 -17.35
C ALA A 304 8.84 -5.83 -16.44
N ARG A 305 7.94 -5.04 -17.01
CA ARG A 305 7.03 -4.16 -16.27
C ARG A 305 5.61 -4.36 -16.78
N TYR A 306 4.67 -4.50 -15.85
CA TYR A 306 3.25 -4.70 -16.16
C TYR A 306 2.38 -4.19 -15.00
N SER A 307 1.16 -3.74 -15.30
CA SER A 307 0.34 -2.95 -14.38
C SER A 307 -0.77 -3.71 -13.66
N ALA A 308 -0.84 -5.05 -13.76
CA ALA A 308 -1.75 -5.81 -12.90
C ALA A 308 -1.27 -5.77 -11.43
N HIS A 309 -2.21 -5.58 -10.50
CA HIS A 309 -1.95 -5.58 -9.07
C HIS A 309 -1.51 -7.00 -8.59
N GLY A 310 -0.68 -7.09 -7.54
CA GLY A 310 -0.14 -8.37 -7.04
C GLY A 310 -1.10 -9.09 -6.08
N THR A 311 -2.29 -9.40 -6.59
CA THR A 311 -3.48 -9.82 -5.81
C THR A 311 -4.36 -10.85 -6.55
N ALA A 312 -3.75 -11.77 -7.30
CA ALA A 312 -4.48 -12.95 -7.80
C ALA A 312 -4.75 -13.98 -6.68
N PHE A 313 -3.99 -13.92 -5.58
CA PHE A 313 -4.35 -14.51 -4.30
C PHE A 313 -5.15 -13.52 -3.43
N GLY A 314 -6.15 -14.02 -2.69
CA GLY A 314 -6.91 -13.23 -1.70
C GLY A 314 -6.25 -13.17 -0.32
N GLU A 315 -6.92 -12.53 0.65
CA GLU A 315 -6.41 -12.40 2.03
C GLU A 315 -6.28 -13.74 2.77
N GLU A 316 -6.93 -14.80 2.27
CA GLU A 316 -6.85 -16.18 2.78
C GLU A 316 -5.49 -16.84 2.52
N MET A 317 -4.72 -16.35 1.54
CA MET A 317 -3.42 -16.92 1.19
C MET A 317 -2.36 -16.49 2.20
N LEU A 318 -2.20 -17.29 3.26
CA LEU A 318 -1.26 -17.04 4.36
C LEU A 318 0.16 -17.60 4.13
N GLN A 319 0.48 -18.06 2.92
CA GLN A 319 1.84 -18.51 2.57
C GLN A 319 2.55 -17.42 1.77
N LEU A 320 3.78 -17.07 2.18
CA LEU A 320 4.61 -16.07 1.51
C LEU A 320 4.89 -16.46 0.06
N ASN A 321 4.62 -15.53 -0.88
CA ASN A 321 4.82 -15.73 -2.32
C ASN A 321 4.78 -14.39 -3.09
N ASN A 322 5.19 -14.39 -4.36
CA ASN A 322 5.23 -13.19 -5.20
C ASN A 322 4.03 -13.08 -6.16
N ASP A 323 2.91 -13.71 -5.81
CA ASP A 323 1.65 -13.74 -6.55
C ASP A 323 1.84 -14.17 -8.02
N TRP A 324 1.04 -13.69 -8.97
CA TRP A 324 1.20 -14.00 -10.39
C TRP A 324 2.58 -13.58 -10.94
N ALA A 325 3.24 -12.59 -10.33
CA ALA A 325 4.59 -12.14 -10.71
C ALA A 325 5.66 -13.18 -10.35
N GLY A 326 5.50 -13.92 -9.26
CA GLY A 326 6.37 -15.05 -8.88
C GLY A 326 6.25 -16.21 -9.86
N ALA A 327 5.02 -16.61 -10.19
CA ALA A 327 4.75 -17.59 -11.23
C ALA A 327 5.33 -17.16 -12.60
N PHE A 328 5.25 -15.87 -12.95
CA PHE A 328 5.86 -15.31 -14.16
C PHE A 328 7.39 -15.41 -14.14
N GLN A 329 8.04 -15.00 -13.04
CA GLN A 329 9.50 -15.10 -12.86
C GLN A 329 9.97 -16.57 -12.94
N ARG A 330 9.28 -17.48 -12.26
CA ARG A 330 9.56 -18.92 -12.28
C ARG A 330 9.39 -19.51 -13.69
N ALA A 331 8.28 -19.21 -14.37
CA ALA A 331 8.05 -19.69 -15.73
C ALA A 331 9.06 -19.13 -16.76
N VAL A 332 9.59 -17.92 -16.59
CA VAL A 332 10.71 -17.42 -17.42
C VAL A 332 12.00 -18.17 -17.10
N LYS A 333 12.33 -18.39 -15.82
CA LYS A 333 13.52 -19.13 -15.38
C LYS A 333 13.52 -20.57 -15.89
N GLU A 334 12.39 -21.26 -15.80
CA GLU A 334 12.21 -22.62 -16.32
C GLU A 334 12.35 -22.72 -17.85
N LYS A 335 11.78 -21.74 -18.59
CA LYS A 335 11.79 -21.76 -20.07
C LYS A 335 13.08 -21.25 -20.70
N THR A 336 13.90 -20.48 -19.97
CA THR A 336 15.08 -19.78 -20.54
C THR A 336 16.40 -20.01 -19.79
N GLY A 337 16.36 -20.59 -18.59
CA GLY A 337 17.51 -20.67 -17.69
C GLY A 337 17.95 -19.33 -17.08
N SER A 338 17.26 -18.22 -17.39
CA SER A 338 17.63 -16.86 -17.00
C SER A 338 16.64 -16.27 -15.99
N ALA A 339 17.12 -15.42 -15.09
CA ALA A 339 16.24 -14.72 -14.14
C ALA A 339 15.39 -13.63 -14.82
N LEU A 340 14.30 -13.24 -14.15
CA LEU A 340 13.44 -12.12 -14.52
C LEU A 340 13.45 -11.06 -13.41
N LEU A 341 13.90 -9.85 -13.71
CA LEU A 341 13.68 -8.67 -12.87
C LEU A 341 12.29 -8.11 -13.23
N PHE A 342 11.32 -8.28 -12.33
CA PHE A 342 9.97 -7.77 -12.49
C PHE A 342 9.77 -6.45 -11.74
N MET A 343 9.03 -5.52 -12.35
CA MET A 343 8.72 -4.20 -11.80
C MET A 343 7.21 -3.94 -11.88
N GLY A 344 6.58 -3.63 -10.76
CA GLY A 344 5.17 -3.24 -10.71
C GLY A 344 4.93 -1.93 -11.46
N GLY A 345 3.96 -1.94 -12.38
CA GLY A 345 3.61 -0.80 -13.20
C GLY A 345 2.70 0.21 -12.49
N ALA A 346 1.66 0.67 -13.19
CA ALA A 346 0.63 1.56 -12.69
C ALA A 346 -0.57 0.76 -12.16
N VAL A 347 -0.43 0.24 -10.94
CA VAL A 347 -1.29 -0.84 -10.42
C VAL A 347 -2.56 -0.37 -9.69
N GLY A 348 -2.76 0.93 -9.43
CA GLY A 348 -3.78 1.41 -8.48
C GLY A 348 -5.22 1.15 -8.89
N SER A 349 -5.56 1.43 -10.15
CA SER A 349 -6.90 1.19 -10.69
C SER A 349 -7.04 -0.15 -11.41
N MET A 350 -5.98 -0.96 -11.43
CA MET A 350 -5.88 -2.22 -12.16
C MET A 350 -6.04 -3.42 -11.22
N CYS A 351 -6.49 -4.57 -11.71
CA CYS A 351 -6.35 -5.87 -11.05
C CYS A 351 -5.98 -6.97 -12.06
N PRO A 352 -5.41 -8.10 -11.62
CA PRO A 352 -5.12 -9.23 -12.50
C PRO A 352 -6.42 -9.89 -12.99
N ASN A 353 -6.40 -10.38 -14.23
CA ASN A 353 -7.49 -11.16 -14.82
C ASN A 353 -6.96 -12.56 -15.25
N PRO A 354 -6.54 -13.40 -14.29
CA PRO A 354 -5.81 -14.62 -14.60
C PRO A 354 -6.71 -15.67 -15.29
N PRO A 355 -6.20 -16.43 -16.28
CA PRO A 355 -6.93 -17.53 -16.88
C PRO A 355 -7.07 -18.69 -15.89
N GLY A 356 -8.23 -19.35 -15.83
CA GLY A 356 -8.41 -20.54 -14.99
C GLY A 356 -9.88 -20.91 -14.78
N PRO A 357 -10.21 -21.64 -13.69
CA PRO A 357 -11.56 -22.13 -13.44
C PRO A 357 -12.58 -20.98 -13.45
N PRO A 358 -13.71 -21.11 -14.16
CA PRO A 358 -14.71 -20.06 -14.24
C PRO A 358 -15.27 -19.75 -12.84
N LEU A 359 -15.42 -18.47 -12.53
CA LEU A 359 -16.09 -18.06 -11.30
C LEU A 359 -17.52 -18.63 -11.28
N PRO A 360 -17.97 -19.28 -10.17
CA PRO A 360 -19.22 -20.02 -10.16
C PRO A 360 -20.44 -19.15 -10.47
N LYS A 361 -21.31 -19.64 -11.36
CA LYS A 361 -22.49 -18.88 -11.84
C LYS A 361 -23.66 -18.94 -10.83
N PRO A 362 -24.46 -17.86 -10.69
CA PRO A 362 -24.35 -16.58 -11.38
C PRO A 362 -23.29 -15.66 -10.75
N TRP A 363 -22.20 -15.43 -11.48
CA TRP A 363 -21.21 -14.39 -11.20
C TRP A 363 -21.35 -13.30 -12.24
N THR A 364 -21.24 -12.04 -11.80
CA THR A 364 -21.03 -10.87 -12.64
C THR A 364 -20.01 -9.95 -11.94
N PRO A 365 -19.28 -9.09 -12.66
CA PRO A 365 -18.33 -8.15 -12.05
C PRO A 365 -18.97 -7.25 -10.98
N GLU A 366 -20.26 -6.94 -11.12
CA GLU A 366 -21.04 -6.13 -10.15
C GLU A 366 -21.32 -6.84 -8.82
N LEU A 367 -20.99 -8.14 -8.70
CA LEU A 367 -21.06 -8.90 -7.45
C LEU A 367 -19.75 -8.82 -6.63
N GLU A 368 -18.70 -8.18 -7.14
CA GLU A 368 -17.50 -7.83 -6.37
C GLU A 368 -17.84 -6.68 -5.41
N LYS A 369 -18.15 -7.00 -4.14
CA LYS A 369 -18.65 -6.01 -3.17
C LYS A 369 -17.55 -5.30 -2.39
N VAL A 370 -16.36 -5.87 -2.37
CA VAL A 370 -15.21 -5.46 -1.54
C VAL A 370 -13.93 -5.52 -2.39
N PHE A 371 -12.81 -5.10 -1.82
CA PHE A 371 -11.47 -5.21 -2.40
C PHE A 371 -11.12 -6.66 -2.76
N GLU A 372 -11.12 -6.96 -4.07
CA GLU A 372 -10.53 -8.11 -4.77
C GLU A 372 -10.86 -9.56 -4.30
N ASN A 373 -11.20 -10.43 -5.26
CA ASN A 373 -11.43 -11.89 -5.07
C ASN A 373 -12.61 -12.33 -4.16
N ASP A 374 -13.42 -11.40 -3.65
CA ASP A 374 -14.51 -11.65 -2.67
C ASP A 374 -15.52 -12.75 -3.07
N VAL A 375 -15.75 -13.02 -4.36
CA VAL A 375 -16.79 -13.95 -4.83
C VAL A 375 -16.58 -15.40 -4.36
N GLU A 376 -15.36 -15.94 -4.51
CA GLU A 376 -15.09 -17.31 -4.06
C GLU A 376 -14.90 -17.39 -2.55
N SER A 377 -14.41 -16.32 -1.92
CA SER A 377 -14.34 -16.15 -0.47
C SER A 377 -15.72 -16.17 0.18
N GLU A 378 -16.71 -15.48 -0.40
CA GLU A 378 -18.11 -15.55 0.00
C GLU A 378 -18.70 -16.97 -0.15
N MET A 379 -18.28 -17.74 -1.16
CA MET A 379 -18.68 -19.15 -1.25
C MET A 379 -18.10 -20.01 -0.14
N VAL A 380 -16.87 -19.72 0.33
CA VAL A 380 -16.29 -20.38 1.51
C VAL A 380 -17.07 -20.00 2.78
N LYS A 381 -17.37 -18.71 2.98
CA LYS A 381 -18.19 -18.23 4.12
C LYS A 381 -19.60 -18.86 4.12
N GLN A 382 -20.16 -19.16 2.94
CA GLN A 382 -21.46 -19.82 2.77
C GLN A 382 -21.41 -21.36 2.82
N GLY A 383 -20.24 -21.97 3.04
CA GLY A 383 -20.06 -23.43 3.05
C GLY A 383 -20.27 -24.12 1.69
N LYS A 384 -20.24 -23.35 0.59
CA LYS A 384 -20.41 -23.83 -0.80
C LYS A 384 -19.09 -24.22 -1.47
N LYS A 385 -17.96 -23.84 -0.86
CA LYS A 385 -16.59 -24.16 -1.27
C LYS A 385 -15.75 -24.35 -0.01
N THR A 386 -14.76 -25.23 -0.03
CA THR A 386 -13.78 -25.35 1.07
C THR A 386 -12.62 -24.36 0.89
N MET A 387 -11.89 -24.07 1.97
CA MET A 387 -10.70 -23.22 1.90
C MET A 387 -9.60 -23.83 1.00
N ASP A 388 -9.42 -25.15 1.06
CA ASP A 388 -8.43 -25.85 0.23
C ASP A 388 -8.78 -25.77 -1.26
N GLU A 389 -10.07 -25.86 -1.62
CA GLU A 389 -10.52 -25.64 -3.00
C GLU A 389 -10.34 -24.20 -3.45
N LEU A 390 -10.58 -23.20 -2.59
CA LEU A 390 -10.31 -21.80 -2.90
C LEU A 390 -8.82 -21.59 -3.22
N LEU A 391 -7.94 -22.01 -2.32
CA LEU A 391 -6.50 -21.83 -2.46
C LEU A 391 -5.93 -22.64 -3.63
N ARG A 392 -6.45 -23.84 -3.91
CA ARG A 392 -6.07 -24.63 -5.10
C ARG A 392 -6.42 -23.91 -6.39
N ASP A 393 -7.63 -23.36 -6.49
CA ASP A 393 -8.10 -22.74 -7.72
C ASP A 393 -7.48 -21.34 -7.94
N GLN A 394 -7.15 -20.61 -6.86
CA GLN A 394 -6.30 -19.40 -6.92
C GLN A 394 -4.88 -19.75 -7.41
N ARG A 395 -4.24 -20.80 -6.88
CA ARG A 395 -2.91 -21.25 -7.35
C ARG A 395 -2.94 -21.61 -8.84
N ALA A 396 -3.95 -22.35 -9.29
CA ALA A 396 -4.10 -22.72 -10.70
C ALA A 396 -4.18 -21.48 -11.62
N ARG A 397 -4.88 -20.42 -11.18
CA ARG A 397 -4.97 -19.14 -11.90
C ARG A 397 -3.63 -18.39 -11.93
N VAL A 398 -2.94 -18.32 -10.80
CA VAL A 398 -1.61 -17.71 -10.66
C VAL A 398 -0.57 -18.38 -11.58
N GLU A 399 -0.49 -19.71 -11.55
CA GLU A 399 0.43 -20.48 -12.40
C GLU A 399 0.11 -20.32 -13.89
N ALA A 400 -1.18 -20.35 -14.27
CA ALA A 400 -1.60 -20.18 -15.65
C ALA A 400 -1.33 -18.76 -16.18
N MET A 401 -1.53 -17.72 -15.37
CA MET A 401 -1.16 -16.34 -15.72
C MET A 401 0.35 -16.21 -15.88
N GLY A 402 1.13 -16.70 -14.92
CA GLY A 402 2.60 -16.66 -14.97
C GLY A 402 3.18 -17.36 -16.21
N ALA A 403 2.68 -18.56 -16.52
CA ALA A 403 3.08 -19.32 -17.70
C ALA A 403 2.74 -18.61 -19.02
N ALA A 404 1.61 -17.89 -19.08
CA ALA A 404 1.17 -17.12 -20.24
C ALA A 404 1.98 -15.82 -20.41
N MET A 405 2.21 -15.07 -19.34
CA MET A 405 3.06 -13.87 -19.32
C MET A 405 4.49 -14.20 -19.75
N ALA A 406 5.05 -15.33 -19.28
CA ALA A 406 6.34 -15.84 -19.76
C ALA A 406 6.32 -16.14 -21.27
N GLY A 407 5.21 -16.65 -21.81
CA GLY A 407 5.04 -16.85 -23.25
C GLY A 407 5.05 -15.53 -24.04
N ARG A 408 4.32 -14.51 -23.57
CA ARG A 408 4.29 -13.17 -24.17
C ARG A 408 5.67 -12.51 -24.17
N LEU A 409 6.36 -12.53 -23.03
CA LEU A 409 7.71 -11.97 -22.88
C LEU A 409 8.74 -12.67 -23.79
N ILE A 410 8.78 -14.00 -23.79
CA ILE A 410 9.76 -14.76 -24.57
C ILE A 410 9.49 -14.63 -26.08
N ALA A 411 8.24 -14.40 -26.49
CA ALA A 411 7.92 -14.07 -27.88
C ALA A 411 8.46 -12.67 -28.24
N ALA A 412 8.08 -11.64 -27.49
CA ALA A 412 8.52 -10.26 -27.75
C ALA A 412 10.06 -10.10 -27.70
N ALA A 413 10.74 -10.84 -26.81
CA ALA A 413 12.19 -10.80 -26.65
C ALA A 413 12.99 -11.32 -27.87
N LYS A 414 12.36 -11.97 -28.85
CA LYS A 414 13.03 -12.47 -30.07
C LYS A 414 13.31 -11.37 -31.09
N ASP A 415 12.41 -10.40 -31.17
CA ASP A 415 12.40 -9.38 -32.22
C ASP A 415 13.01 -8.05 -31.74
N LEU A 416 13.55 -8.02 -30.51
CA LEU A 416 14.18 -6.81 -29.96
C LEU A 416 15.53 -6.54 -30.62
N ARG A 417 15.77 -5.25 -30.91
CA ARG A 417 17.06 -4.76 -31.39
C ARG A 417 18.00 -4.55 -30.21
N PHE A 418 19.14 -5.23 -30.23
CA PHE A 418 20.19 -5.08 -29.22
C PHE A 418 21.21 -4.01 -29.61
N GLU A 419 21.60 -3.21 -28.63
CA GLU A 419 22.60 -2.15 -28.75
C GLU A 419 23.67 -2.34 -27.66
N ASP A 420 24.94 -2.40 -28.06
CA ASP A 420 26.11 -2.49 -27.18
C ASP A 420 26.69 -1.11 -26.81
N ARG A 421 26.05 -0.06 -27.32
CA ARG A 421 26.35 1.33 -27.00
C ARG A 421 25.08 2.04 -26.59
N VAL A 422 24.95 2.33 -25.29
CA VAL A 422 23.75 2.91 -24.69
C VAL A 422 24.21 3.82 -23.56
N ASP A 423 23.75 5.07 -23.55
CA ASP A 423 24.02 6.01 -22.46
C ASP A 423 22.98 5.85 -21.33
N VAL A 424 23.40 6.13 -20.09
CA VAL A 424 22.54 5.97 -18.91
C VAL A 424 22.54 7.22 -18.03
N ALA A 425 21.37 7.63 -17.56
CA ALA A 425 21.22 8.75 -16.65
C ALA A 425 20.12 8.46 -15.63
N SER A 426 20.25 8.94 -14.40
CA SER A 426 19.17 8.83 -13.41
C SER A 426 19.11 10.03 -12.47
N VAL A 427 17.93 10.27 -11.92
CA VAL A 427 17.66 11.36 -10.97
C VAL A 427 16.71 10.88 -9.87
N GLU A 428 16.92 11.41 -8.67
CA GLU A 428 15.98 11.34 -7.56
C GLU A 428 15.59 12.77 -7.19
N CYS A 429 14.31 13.03 -6.97
CA CYS A 429 13.84 14.33 -6.50
C CYS A 429 12.81 14.17 -5.38
N PHE A 430 12.99 14.95 -4.32
CA PHE A 430 12.01 15.11 -3.25
C PHE A 430 11.19 16.37 -3.49
N TYR A 431 9.86 16.28 -3.40
CA TYR A 431 8.95 17.38 -3.68
C TYR A 431 7.88 17.54 -2.58
N THR A 432 7.33 18.75 -2.47
CA THR A 432 6.18 19.01 -1.58
C THR A 432 4.88 18.74 -2.35
N PRO A 433 4.09 17.72 -2.01
CA PRO A 433 2.80 17.47 -2.65
C PRO A 433 1.82 18.63 -2.37
N PRO A 434 0.67 18.68 -3.07
CA PRO A 434 -0.40 19.62 -2.75
C PRO A 434 -0.90 19.46 -1.30
N PRO A 435 -1.73 20.38 -0.77
CA PRO A 435 -2.36 20.23 0.55
C PRO A 435 -3.26 18.99 0.63
N ALA A 436 -3.31 18.34 1.79
CA ALA A 436 -4.16 17.15 1.98
C ALA A 436 -5.66 17.45 1.81
N GLN A 437 -6.39 16.49 1.24
CA GLN A 437 -7.80 16.56 0.79
C GLN A 437 -8.55 15.22 0.93
N VAL A 438 -8.15 14.32 1.82
CA VAL A 438 -8.77 12.98 2.01
C VAL A 438 -10.27 13.07 2.32
N ARG A 439 -11.12 12.29 1.63
CA ARG A 439 -12.60 12.35 1.67
C ARG A 439 -13.24 10.98 1.87
N MET A 440 -13.24 10.49 3.11
CA MET A 440 -13.64 9.11 3.43
C MET A 440 -15.07 8.72 3.02
N PHE A 441 -16.05 9.64 3.08
CA PHE A 441 -17.48 9.31 2.93
C PHE A 441 -18.28 10.25 2.03
N SER A 442 -17.75 11.43 1.67
CA SER A 442 -18.51 12.45 0.96
C SER A 442 -17.59 13.48 0.32
N PRO A 443 -17.89 14.02 -0.88
CA PRO A 443 -17.15 15.14 -1.45
C PRO A 443 -17.21 16.43 -0.60
N LYS A 444 -18.11 16.50 0.39
CA LYS A 444 -18.28 17.67 1.28
C LYS A 444 -17.41 17.63 2.53
N TRP A 445 -17.03 16.45 3.03
CA TRP A 445 -16.31 16.27 4.30
C TRP A 445 -14.89 15.78 4.05
N ARG A 446 -13.91 16.41 4.71
CA ARG A 446 -12.48 16.12 4.57
C ARG A 446 -11.85 15.81 5.91
N LEU A 447 -10.82 14.98 5.91
CA LEU A 447 -9.85 14.91 7.00
C LEU A 447 -9.12 16.26 7.11
N SER A 448 -8.94 16.79 8.32
CA SER A 448 -8.26 18.07 8.51
C SER A 448 -6.74 17.94 8.31
N PRO A 449 -6.02 19.02 7.93
CA PRO A 449 -4.55 19.00 7.87
C PRO A 449 -3.88 18.65 9.21
N PHE A 450 -4.53 18.98 10.33
CA PHE A 450 -4.08 18.58 11.66
C PHE A 450 -4.17 17.05 11.86
N ALA A 451 -5.32 16.46 11.51
CA ALA A 451 -5.53 15.03 11.60
C ALA A 451 -4.62 14.24 10.64
N PHE A 452 -4.42 14.73 9.41
CA PHE A 452 -3.48 14.16 8.44
C PHE A 452 -2.04 14.11 8.99
N LYS A 453 -1.59 15.18 9.65
CA LYS A 453 -0.28 15.22 10.33
C LYS A 453 -0.23 14.31 11.55
N LEU A 454 -1.30 14.22 12.34
CA LEU A 454 -1.38 13.36 13.52
C LEU A 454 -1.32 11.87 13.16
N LEU A 455 -1.84 11.49 11.99
CA LEU A 455 -1.78 10.13 11.46
C LEU A 455 -0.38 9.74 10.92
N GLY A 456 0.58 10.67 10.87
CA GLY A 456 1.95 10.37 10.43
C GLY A 456 2.10 10.12 8.92
N VAL A 457 1.13 10.55 8.11
CA VAL A 457 1.19 10.40 6.65
C VAL A 457 2.35 11.24 6.08
N PRO A 458 3.17 10.71 5.14
CA PRO A 458 4.29 11.46 4.58
C PRO A 458 3.86 12.78 3.93
N THR A 459 4.56 13.86 4.25
CA THR A 459 4.32 15.21 3.70
C THR A 459 5.30 15.60 2.59
N THR A 460 6.05 14.63 2.07
CA THR A 460 7.08 14.80 1.04
C THR A 460 6.94 13.65 0.06
N GLY A 461 6.84 13.94 -1.23
CA GLY A 461 6.90 12.94 -2.30
C GLY A 461 8.34 12.67 -2.70
N ARG A 462 8.60 11.45 -3.15
CA ARG A 462 9.87 11.01 -3.74
C ARG A 462 9.55 10.51 -5.15
N LEU A 463 10.12 11.16 -6.16
CA LEU A 463 10.10 10.66 -7.54
C LEU A 463 11.50 10.21 -7.94
N GLN A 464 11.57 9.23 -8.82
CA GLN A 464 12.81 8.78 -9.43
C GLN A 464 12.60 8.64 -10.93
N ALA A 465 13.63 8.92 -11.72
CA ALA A 465 13.61 8.59 -13.14
C ALA A 465 14.97 8.07 -13.59
N ALA A 466 14.96 7.23 -14.60
CA ALA A 466 16.16 6.71 -15.25
C ALA A 466 15.95 6.62 -16.76
N ARG A 467 16.96 7.03 -17.53
CA ARG A 467 17.01 6.93 -18.98
C ARG A 467 18.10 5.93 -19.35
N ILE A 468 17.79 5.03 -20.27
CA ILE A 468 18.68 3.97 -20.78
C ILE A 468 18.50 3.99 -22.31
N GLY A 469 19.30 4.80 -23.01
CA GLY A 469 19.03 5.14 -24.41
C GLY A 469 17.64 5.76 -24.59
N SER A 470 16.78 5.09 -25.37
CA SER A 470 15.38 5.50 -25.61
C SER A 470 14.36 4.97 -24.59
N MET A 471 14.77 4.08 -23.67
CA MET A 471 13.93 3.62 -22.55
C MET A 471 13.96 4.67 -21.44
N PHE A 472 12.78 5.02 -20.91
CA PHE A 472 12.62 5.97 -19.82
C PHE A 472 11.78 5.35 -18.70
N LEU A 473 12.33 5.18 -17.50
CA LEU A 473 11.58 4.76 -16.33
C LEU A 473 11.15 5.99 -15.52
N MET A 474 9.89 6.02 -15.09
CA MET A 474 9.35 7.08 -14.22
C MET A 474 8.71 6.45 -12.98
N GLY A 475 9.41 6.51 -11.85
CA GLY A 475 8.94 6.06 -10.55
C GLY A 475 8.21 7.17 -9.80
N MET A 476 6.99 6.89 -9.36
CA MET A 476 6.16 7.82 -8.59
C MET A 476 5.77 7.24 -7.21
N PRO A 477 5.57 8.07 -6.18
CA PRO A 477 5.32 7.62 -4.80
C PRO A 477 3.85 7.28 -4.54
N TYR A 478 3.12 6.81 -5.56
CA TYR A 478 1.68 6.55 -5.49
C TYR A 478 1.38 5.11 -5.88
N ASP A 479 0.22 4.63 -5.46
CA ASP A 479 -0.51 3.58 -6.17
C ASP A 479 -1.09 4.22 -7.45
N PHE A 480 -0.38 4.07 -8.56
CA PHE A 480 -0.58 4.90 -9.75
C PHE A 480 -1.68 4.32 -10.65
N SER A 481 -2.66 5.11 -11.09
CA SER A 481 -3.75 4.64 -11.96
C SER A 481 -3.24 4.32 -13.38
N GLY A 482 -3.57 3.12 -13.87
CA GLY A 482 -3.26 2.72 -15.24
C GLY A 482 -3.90 3.62 -16.30
N GLU A 483 -5.02 4.29 -15.99
CA GLU A 483 -5.65 5.24 -16.91
C GLU A 483 -4.72 6.43 -17.23
N THR A 484 -4.09 7.02 -16.20
CA THR A 484 -3.11 8.09 -16.35
C THR A 484 -1.82 7.58 -17.01
N SER A 485 -1.42 6.35 -16.70
CA SER A 485 -0.21 5.72 -17.27
C SER A 485 -0.30 5.54 -18.79
N VAL A 486 -1.46 5.11 -19.31
CA VAL A 486 -1.69 4.99 -20.77
C VAL A 486 -1.47 6.32 -21.48
N VAL A 487 -1.96 7.43 -20.90
CA VAL A 487 -1.78 8.79 -21.45
C VAL A 487 -0.32 9.21 -21.44
N TRP A 488 0.40 9.03 -20.34
CA TRP A 488 1.82 9.38 -20.25
C TRP A 488 2.68 8.56 -21.21
N GLN A 489 2.40 7.25 -21.33
CA GLN A 489 3.11 6.38 -22.25
C GLN A 489 2.89 6.79 -23.71
N GLN A 490 1.67 7.16 -24.09
CA GLN A 490 1.41 7.70 -25.43
C GLN A 490 2.19 9.00 -25.65
N TRP A 491 2.11 9.94 -24.71
CA TRP A 491 2.79 11.24 -24.80
C TRP A 491 4.33 11.10 -24.94
N ALA A 492 4.93 10.13 -24.27
CA ALA A 492 6.37 9.85 -24.37
C ALA A 492 6.74 9.12 -25.68
N ARG A 493 5.89 8.20 -26.16
CA ARG A 493 6.10 7.54 -27.47
C ARG A 493 6.04 8.53 -28.62
N GLU A 494 5.14 9.51 -28.56
CA GLU A 494 5.08 10.65 -29.49
C GLU A 494 6.35 11.54 -29.46
N ARG A 495 7.22 11.35 -28.46
CA ARG A 495 8.51 12.03 -28.27
C ARG A 495 9.71 11.06 -28.35
N GLY A 496 9.51 9.88 -28.95
CA GLY A 496 10.59 8.93 -29.23
C GLY A 496 11.12 8.16 -28.03
N SER A 497 10.38 8.07 -26.91
CA SER A 497 10.78 7.30 -25.73
C SER A 497 9.79 6.20 -25.35
N ASP A 498 10.32 5.05 -24.95
CA ASP A 498 9.56 3.93 -24.36
C ASP A 498 9.43 4.15 -22.84
N LEU A 499 8.29 4.67 -22.41
CA LEU A 499 8.05 5.02 -21.00
C LEU A 499 7.56 3.84 -20.17
N TRP A 500 8.27 3.55 -19.10
CA TRP A 500 7.95 2.53 -18.11
C TRP A 500 7.57 3.24 -16.79
N VAL A 501 6.27 3.47 -16.55
CA VAL A 501 5.79 4.09 -15.30
C VAL A 501 5.75 3.05 -14.18
N THR A 502 6.39 3.30 -13.03
CA THR A 502 6.35 2.42 -11.86
C THR A 502 5.73 3.10 -10.64
N SER A 503 4.98 2.32 -9.88
CA SER A 503 4.41 2.73 -8.59
C SER A 503 5.43 2.55 -7.45
N PHE A 504 5.14 3.15 -6.30
CA PHE A 504 5.88 2.95 -5.03
C PHE A 504 7.37 3.31 -5.05
N SER A 505 7.71 4.49 -5.55
CA SER A 505 9.08 5.04 -5.65
C SER A 505 9.73 5.40 -4.29
N GLY A 506 9.78 4.46 -3.35
CA GLY A 506 10.44 4.59 -2.04
C GLY A 506 9.73 5.48 -1.01
N THR A 507 8.52 5.93 -1.31
CA THR A 507 7.59 6.67 -0.43
C THR A 507 6.16 6.35 -0.87
N TYR A 508 5.20 6.40 0.05
CA TYR A 508 3.78 6.22 -0.24
C TYR A 508 2.96 7.48 0.05
N LEU A 509 2.26 7.98 -0.96
CA LEU A 509 1.42 9.18 -0.97
C LEU A 509 -0.04 8.86 -1.37
N GLY A 510 -0.47 7.62 -1.14
CA GLY A 510 -1.83 7.18 -1.48
C GLY A 510 -1.95 6.86 -2.97
N TYR A 511 -3.16 7.03 -3.52
CA TYR A 511 -3.48 6.73 -4.90
C TYR A 511 -3.34 7.99 -5.76
N LEU A 512 -2.86 7.82 -7.00
CA LEU A 512 -2.93 8.84 -8.04
C LEU A 512 -3.96 8.38 -9.07
N SER A 513 -5.03 9.15 -9.23
CA SER A 513 -6.20 8.80 -10.02
C SER A 513 -6.61 9.96 -10.92
N PRO A 514 -7.30 9.71 -12.04
CA PRO A 514 -7.65 10.78 -12.95
C PRO A 514 -8.51 11.88 -12.31
N ASP A 515 -8.09 13.14 -12.47
CA ASP A 515 -8.71 14.30 -11.81
C ASP A 515 -10.19 14.45 -12.22
N LYS A 516 -10.55 14.04 -13.45
CA LYS A 516 -11.93 13.95 -13.96
C LYS A 516 -12.90 13.22 -13.03
N TYR A 517 -12.43 12.20 -12.31
CA TYR A 517 -13.27 11.40 -11.41
C TYR A 517 -13.25 11.90 -9.97
N TYR A 518 -12.48 12.94 -9.64
CA TYR A 518 -12.26 13.33 -8.25
C TYR A 518 -13.58 13.54 -7.48
N HIS A 519 -14.61 14.10 -8.11
CA HIS A 519 -15.91 14.35 -7.46
C HIS A 519 -16.85 13.13 -7.40
N GLU A 520 -16.52 12.01 -8.05
CA GLU A 520 -17.30 10.78 -8.07
C GLU A 520 -17.02 9.91 -6.83
N ILE A 521 -17.62 10.31 -5.70
CA ILE A 521 -17.71 9.52 -4.46
C ILE A 521 -19.15 9.50 -4.00
N GLY A 522 -19.67 8.31 -3.67
CA GLY A 522 -20.98 8.16 -3.06
C GLY A 522 -21.62 6.79 -3.24
N ASP A 523 -22.86 6.71 -2.78
CA ASP A 523 -23.70 5.52 -2.89
C ASP A 523 -24.01 5.20 -4.35
N GLY A 524 -23.89 3.92 -4.73
CA GLY A 524 -24.10 3.46 -6.11
C GLY A 524 -22.83 3.39 -6.98
N LEU A 525 -21.68 3.87 -6.49
CA LEU A 525 -20.37 3.62 -7.11
C LEU A 525 -19.72 2.35 -6.56
N HIS A 526 -18.84 1.74 -7.35
CA HIS A 526 -18.09 0.54 -6.96
C HIS A 526 -17.20 0.80 -5.72
N TYR A 527 -17.05 -0.19 -4.84
CA TYR A 527 -16.25 -0.06 -3.61
C TYR A 527 -14.83 0.45 -3.91
N ASN A 528 -14.15 -0.17 -4.88
CA ASN A 528 -12.78 0.21 -5.24
C ASN A 528 -12.68 1.65 -5.77
N GLN A 529 -13.70 2.19 -6.44
CA GLN A 529 -13.72 3.61 -6.86
C GLN A 529 -13.85 4.54 -5.65
N ASN A 530 -14.75 4.25 -4.71
CA ASN A 530 -14.88 5.01 -3.47
C ASN A 530 -13.62 4.92 -2.59
N TYR A 531 -12.95 3.77 -2.58
CA TYR A 531 -11.65 3.57 -1.91
C TYR A 531 -10.54 4.40 -2.56
N GLU A 532 -10.29 4.20 -3.87
CA GLU A 532 -9.29 4.91 -4.64
C GLU A 532 -9.48 6.44 -4.57
N ILE A 533 -10.66 6.95 -4.92
CA ILE A 533 -10.92 8.39 -5.09
C ILE A 533 -11.19 9.12 -3.77
N GLY A 534 -11.77 8.42 -2.78
CA GLY A 534 -12.19 9.04 -1.52
C GLY A 534 -11.21 8.83 -0.37
N GLN A 535 -10.84 7.57 -0.13
CA GLN A 535 -10.03 7.19 1.03
C GLN A 535 -8.54 7.32 0.73
N MET A 536 -8.11 7.05 -0.50
CA MET A 536 -6.70 6.93 -0.85
C MET A 536 -6.14 8.03 -1.76
N ASN A 537 -6.95 8.75 -2.54
CA ASN A 537 -6.52 10.00 -3.19
C ASN A 537 -6.42 11.09 -2.13
N TRP A 538 -5.20 11.49 -1.80
CA TRP A 538 -4.94 12.29 -0.60
C TRP A 538 -4.75 13.79 -0.86
N PHE A 539 -4.54 14.24 -2.09
CA PHE A 539 -4.01 15.60 -2.33
C PHE A 539 -4.86 16.51 -3.24
N GLY A 540 -5.99 16.05 -3.77
CA GLY A 540 -7.04 16.94 -4.28
C GLY A 540 -7.38 16.81 -5.77
N PRO A 541 -8.23 17.72 -6.30
CA PRO A 541 -8.82 17.63 -7.64
C PRO A 541 -7.85 17.97 -8.80
N ASN A 542 -6.58 18.23 -8.49
CA ASN A 542 -5.54 18.61 -9.44
C ASN A 542 -4.29 17.73 -9.25
N GLN A 543 -4.44 16.54 -8.65
CA GLN A 543 -3.30 15.68 -8.27
C GLN A 543 -2.70 15.00 -9.51
N GLU A 544 -3.53 14.55 -10.45
CA GLU A 544 -3.08 14.03 -11.76
C GLU A 544 -2.38 15.13 -12.57
N ALA A 545 -3.00 16.31 -12.68
CA ALA A 545 -2.43 17.43 -13.42
C ALA A 545 -1.07 17.87 -12.83
N TYR A 546 -1.01 18.02 -11.49
CA TYR A 546 0.24 18.32 -10.78
C TYR A 546 1.32 17.26 -11.04
N ALA A 547 0.99 15.97 -10.90
CA ALA A 547 1.93 14.87 -11.11
C ALA A 547 2.41 14.77 -12.56
N THR A 548 1.53 15.08 -13.51
CA THR A 548 1.81 15.09 -14.96
C THR A 548 2.79 16.19 -15.32
N GLU A 549 2.62 17.40 -14.78
CA GLU A 549 3.57 18.50 -14.96
C GLU A 549 4.95 18.20 -14.33
N LEU A 550 5.00 17.50 -13.18
CA LEU A 550 6.28 17.03 -12.63
C LEU A 550 6.95 16.00 -13.54
N PHE A 551 6.19 15.03 -14.08
CA PHE A 551 6.69 14.06 -15.05
C PHE A 551 7.22 14.73 -16.32
N HIS A 552 6.43 15.60 -16.95
CA HIS A 552 6.87 16.35 -18.13
C HIS A 552 8.17 17.12 -17.83
N ARG A 553 8.26 17.78 -16.67
CA ARG A 553 9.48 18.51 -16.30
C ARG A 553 10.70 17.60 -16.15
N VAL A 554 10.57 16.44 -15.51
CA VAL A 554 11.67 15.47 -15.37
C VAL A 554 12.07 14.93 -16.74
N PHE A 555 11.10 14.51 -17.54
CA PHE A 555 11.32 13.97 -18.89
C PHE A 555 12.04 14.98 -19.79
N GLU A 556 11.46 16.17 -19.98
CA GLU A 556 12.03 17.24 -20.80
C GLU A 556 13.46 17.58 -20.38
N ARG A 557 13.74 17.61 -19.07
CA ARG A 557 15.08 17.91 -18.55
C ARG A 557 16.09 16.79 -18.74
N MET A 558 15.66 15.54 -18.84
CA MET A 558 16.53 14.38 -19.04
C MET A 558 16.69 13.95 -20.50
N THR A 559 15.85 14.45 -21.41
CA THR A 559 15.89 14.16 -22.86
C THR A 559 16.24 15.37 -23.73
N GLN A 560 16.56 16.53 -23.13
CA GLN A 560 16.69 17.81 -23.85
C GLN A 560 17.86 17.88 -24.86
N ASP A 561 18.80 16.93 -24.80
CA ASP A 561 19.98 16.84 -25.68
C ASP A 561 20.00 15.59 -26.59
N THR A 562 18.97 14.71 -26.53
CA THR A 562 18.94 13.50 -27.36
C THR A 562 18.69 13.84 -28.84
N PRO A 563 19.58 13.48 -29.79
CA PRO A 563 19.31 13.65 -31.22
C PRO A 563 18.11 12.80 -31.64
N ALA A 564 17.20 13.41 -32.41
CA ALA A 564 15.99 12.78 -32.93
C ALA A 564 16.26 11.87 -34.15
#